data_AF-A0A9W4MK29-F1
#
_entry.id   AF-A0A9W4MK29-F1
#
_cell.length_a   1.000
_cell.length_b   1.000
_cell.length_c   1.000
_cell.angle_alpha   90.00
_cell.angle_beta   90.00
_cell.angle_gamma   90.00
#
_symmetry.space_group_name_H-M   'P 1'
#
loop_
_entity.id
_entity.type
_entity.pdbx_description
1 polymer ?
#
loop_
_entity_poly.entity_id
_entity_poly.type
_entity_poly.pdbx_seq_one_letter_code
_entity_poly.pdbx_strand_id
1 'polypeptide(L)'
;MTITTLEPPRCPKCYEHGIRQTVNGNNSNGNAGRSYYICDLCDRFICFDDQRGISPANPRCRCGRYTRRQIAGTEKEVPHGIHYVCARGWCSFYVKEVDQDGVQRQVPDRLVGTCASYSYI
;
A
#
# COMPACT_ATOMS: atom_id res chain seq x y z
N MET A 1 -0.72 11.13 17.89
CA MET A 1 0.53 10.36 18.08
C MET A 1 1.49 10.78 16.98
N THR A 2 2.48 11.59 17.35
CA THR A 2 3.51 12.11 16.45
C THR A 2 4.53 11.02 16.18
N ILE A 3 4.66 10.59 14.93
CA ILE A 3 5.67 9.60 14.52
C ILE A 3 7.01 10.34 14.47
N THR A 4 7.81 10.20 15.52
CA THR A 4 9.26 10.48 15.51
C THR A 4 9.88 9.76 14.32
N THR A 5 10.70 10.48 13.56
CA THR A 5 11.43 10.03 12.35
C THR A 5 11.95 8.60 12.49
N LEU A 6 11.16 7.65 12.00
CA LEU A 6 11.50 6.23 11.98
C LEU A 6 12.55 6.02 10.90
N GLU A 7 13.59 5.26 11.23
CA GLU A 7 14.54 4.73 10.26
C GLU A 7 13.80 4.21 9.01
N PRO A 8 14.36 4.42 7.80
CA PRO A 8 13.78 3.88 6.58
C PRO A 8 13.49 2.38 6.72
N PRO A 9 12.38 1.88 6.18
CA PRO A 9 12.02 0.48 6.32
C PRO A 9 13.08 -0.40 5.66
N ARG A 10 13.36 -1.56 6.27
CA ARG A 10 14.23 -2.56 5.68
C ARG A 10 13.47 -3.42 4.67
N CYS A 11 14.11 -3.77 3.57
CA CYS A 11 13.58 -4.66 2.57
C CYS A 11 13.28 -6.03 3.19
N PRO A 12 12.06 -6.59 3.05
CA PRO A 12 11.72 -7.88 3.64
C PRO A 12 12.43 -9.07 2.94
N LYS A 13 13.16 -8.83 1.83
CA LYS A 13 13.90 -9.86 1.10
C LYS A 13 15.39 -9.88 1.46
N CYS A 14 16.07 -8.74 1.35
CA CYS A 14 17.53 -8.65 1.57
C CYS A 14 17.92 -7.89 2.84
N TYR A 15 16.96 -7.36 3.59
CA TYR A 15 17.15 -6.59 4.82
C TYR A 15 17.92 -5.26 4.67
N GLU A 16 18.25 -4.86 3.45
CA GLU A 16 18.85 -3.54 3.17
C GLU A 16 17.86 -2.38 3.38
N HIS A 17 18.43 -1.18 3.57
CA HIS A 17 17.65 0.03 3.77
C HIS A 17 16.84 0.43 2.53
N GLY A 18 15.63 0.93 2.77
CA GLY A 18 14.83 1.58 1.75
C GLY A 18 15.32 3.01 1.48
N ILE A 19 15.42 3.39 0.22
CA ILE A 19 15.57 4.77 -0.20
C ILE A 19 14.20 5.36 -0.53
N ARG A 20 14.02 6.64 -0.21
CA ARG A 20 12.76 7.35 -0.43
C ARG A 20 12.71 7.92 -1.85
N GLN A 21 11.65 7.64 -2.58
CA GLN A 21 11.36 8.18 -3.91
C GLN A 21 9.95 8.75 -3.97
N THR A 22 9.61 9.43 -5.07
CA THR A 22 8.28 9.98 -5.32
C THR A 22 7.77 9.48 -6.66
N VAL A 23 6.53 8.99 -6.67
CA VAL A 23 5.87 8.53 -7.89
C VAL A 23 5.73 9.70 -8.85
N ASN A 24 6.13 9.47 -10.10
CA ASN A 24 5.99 10.44 -11.19
C ASN A 24 4.56 11.01 -11.27
N GLY A 25 4.44 12.31 -11.52
CA GLY A 25 3.16 13.02 -11.70
C GLY A 25 2.26 12.44 -12.80
N ASN A 26 2.82 11.75 -13.78
CA ASN A 26 2.06 11.17 -14.90
C ASN A 26 1.55 9.73 -14.63
N ASN A 27 1.52 9.29 -13.37
CA ASN A 27 1.04 7.94 -13.02
C ASN A 27 -0.50 7.89 -13.02
N SER A 28 -1.07 7.22 -14.03
CA SER A 28 -2.52 7.07 -14.23
C SER A 28 -3.23 6.21 -13.16
N ASN A 29 -2.50 5.47 -12.32
CA ASN A 29 -3.08 4.59 -11.30
C ASN A 29 -3.47 5.33 -10.00
N GLY A 30 -3.59 6.67 -10.04
CA GLY A 30 -3.98 7.48 -8.88
C GLY A 30 -2.94 7.50 -7.76
N ASN A 31 -1.67 7.20 -8.09
CA ASN A 31 -0.56 7.22 -7.15
C ASN A 31 0.45 8.35 -7.42
N ALA A 32 0.18 9.20 -8.42
CA ALA A 32 1.00 10.35 -8.76
C ALA A 32 1.33 11.22 -7.53
N GLY A 33 2.61 11.61 -7.41
CA GLY A 33 3.10 12.47 -6.32
C GLY A 33 3.24 11.78 -4.96
N ARG A 34 2.86 10.50 -4.81
CA ARG A 34 3.03 9.78 -3.54
C ARG A 34 4.49 9.43 -3.31
N SER A 35 4.99 9.67 -2.11
CA SER A 35 6.29 9.17 -1.72
C SER A 35 6.23 7.71 -1.32
N TYR A 36 7.29 6.96 -1.61
CA TYR A 36 7.43 5.55 -1.28
C TYR A 36 8.87 5.20 -0.96
N TYR A 37 9.05 4.05 -0.31
CA TYR A 37 10.34 3.43 -0.12
C TYR A 37 10.53 2.29 -1.12
N ILE A 38 11.71 2.27 -1.74
CA ILE A 38 12.18 1.19 -2.61
C ILE A 38 13.51 0.69 -2.06
N CYS A 39 13.73 -0.61 -2.13
CA CYS A 39 14.99 -1.20 -1.70
C CYS A 39 16.10 -0.80 -2.67
N ASP A 40 17.19 -0.25 -2.14
CA ASP A 40 18.34 0.19 -2.94
C ASP A 40 18.99 -0.97 -3.72
N LEU A 41 19.18 -2.11 -3.05
CA LEU A 41 19.83 -3.29 -3.66
C LEU A 41 18.92 -4.11 -4.59
N CYS A 42 17.63 -4.24 -4.25
CA CYS A 42 16.71 -5.14 -4.97
C CYS A 42 15.82 -4.42 -5.99
N ASP A 43 15.84 -3.09 -6.05
CA ASP A 43 14.91 -2.26 -6.82
C ASP A 43 13.43 -2.63 -6.59
N ARG A 44 13.11 -3.04 -5.37
CA ARG A 44 11.78 -3.54 -5.00
C ARG A 44 11.04 -2.54 -4.15
N PHE A 45 9.81 -2.21 -4.53
CA PHE A 45 8.89 -1.44 -3.71
C PHE A 45 8.71 -2.08 -2.32
N ILE A 46 8.88 -1.28 -1.26
CA ILE A 46 8.71 -1.71 0.14
C ILE A 46 7.34 -1.27 0.64
N CYS A 47 7.09 0.04 0.70
CA CYS A 47 5.80 0.61 1.12
C CYS A 47 5.69 2.08 0.70
N PHE A 48 4.47 2.62 0.68
CA PHE A 48 4.25 4.07 0.59
C PHE A 48 4.63 4.76 1.92
N ASP A 49 5.11 6.00 1.81
CA ASP A 49 5.52 6.88 2.91
C ASP A 49 4.49 8.00 3.16
N ASP A 50 3.22 7.62 3.19
CA ASP A 50 2.10 8.52 3.51
C ASP A 50 1.09 7.80 4.41
N GLN A 51 0.05 8.51 4.87
CA GLN A 51 -0.99 7.93 5.72
C GLN A 51 -2.18 7.33 4.93
N ARG A 52 -2.14 7.35 3.61
CA ARG A 52 -3.30 7.02 2.76
C ARG A 52 -3.67 5.54 2.84
N GLY A 53 -4.91 5.25 3.24
CA GLY A 53 -5.40 3.89 3.41
C GLY A 53 -5.01 3.24 4.72
N ILE A 54 -4.37 3.97 5.64
CA ILE A 54 -4.08 3.48 6.99
C ILE A 54 -5.22 3.90 7.91
N SER A 55 -5.91 2.92 8.50
CA SER A 55 -7.06 3.19 9.37
C SER A 55 -7.11 2.21 10.55
N PRO A 56 -7.59 2.64 11.74
CA PRO A 56 -7.92 1.74 12.83
C PRO A 56 -8.97 0.68 12.52
N ALA A 57 -9.81 0.92 11.50
CA ALA A 57 -10.80 -0.04 11.02
C ALA A 57 -10.20 -1.19 10.20
N ASN A 58 -8.94 -1.05 9.77
CA ASN A 58 -8.28 -2.09 8.99
C ASN A 58 -7.79 -3.23 9.91
N PRO A 59 -7.62 -4.46 9.39
CA PRO A 59 -7.02 -5.54 10.15
C PRO A 59 -5.59 -5.19 10.58
N ARG A 60 -5.12 -5.84 11.65
CA ARG A 60 -3.71 -5.77 12.07
C ARG A 60 -2.86 -6.67 11.20
N CYS A 61 -1.68 -6.20 10.81
CA CYS A 61 -0.67 -7.04 10.17
C CYS A 61 0.08 -7.90 11.20
N ARG A 62 0.99 -8.77 10.73
CA ARG A 62 1.84 -9.62 11.60
C ARG A 62 2.74 -8.82 12.55
N CYS A 63 2.99 -7.54 12.26
CA CYS A 63 3.73 -6.64 13.16
C CYS A 63 2.87 -6.03 14.28
N GLY A 64 1.56 -6.37 14.37
CA GLY A 64 0.62 -5.77 15.31
C GLY A 64 0.20 -4.32 14.99
N ARG A 65 0.58 -3.80 13.82
CA ARG A 65 0.25 -2.43 13.37
C ARG A 65 -0.92 -2.44 12.40
N TYR A 66 -1.62 -1.30 12.30
CA TYR A 66 -2.68 -1.11 11.30
C TYR A 66 -2.13 -1.33 9.89
N THR A 67 -2.92 -1.99 9.04
CA THR A 67 -2.57 -2.23 7.64
C THR A 67 -2.91 -1.03 6.77
N ARG A 68 -2.37 -1.02 5.56
CA ARG A 68 -2.74 -0.09 4.50
C ARG A 68 -3.69 -0.80 3.55
N ARG A 69 -4.87 -0.24 3.37
CA ARG A 69 -5.82 -0.63 2.32
C ARG A 69 -5.35 -0.04 0.99
N GLN A 70 -5.49 -0.79 -0.10
CA GLN A 70 -4.97 -0.44 -1.43
C GLN A 70 -5.87 -1.00 -2.52
N ILE A 71 -5.78 -0.39 -3.71
CA ILE A 71 -6.43 -0.85 -4.95
C ILE A 71 -5.36 -1.51 -5.82
N ALA A 72 -5.62 -2.72 -6.29
CA ALA A 72 -4.73 -3.44 -7.21
C ALA A 72 -4.67 -2.76 -8.60
N GLY A 73 -3.52 -2.90 -9.27
CA GLY A 73 -3.38 -2.53 -10.68
C GLY A 73 -4.23 -3.40 -11.60
N THR A 74 -4.33 -3.00 -12.87
CA THR A 74 -5.11 -3.69 -13.90
C THR A 74 -4.53 -5.04 -14.28
N GLU A 75 -3.24 -5.26 -14.01
CA GLU A 75 -2.50 -6.47 -14.36
C GLU A 75 -2.67 -7.63 -13.36
N LYS A 76 -3.43 -7.42 -12.28
CA LYS A 76 -3.69 -8.46 -11.27
C LYS A 76 -4.84 -9.37 -11.70
N GLU A 77 -4.86 -10.58 -11.12
CA GLU A 77 -5.93 -11.58 -11.29
C GLU A 77 -7.33 -10.96 -11.11
N VAL A 78 -7.47 -10.09 -10.11
CA VAL A 78 -8.66 -9.27 -9.88
C VAL A 78 -8.28 -7.79 -10.08
N PRO A 79 -8.49 -7.24 -11.28
CA PRO A 79 -8.24 -5.82 -11.57
C PRO A 79 -8.98 -4.93 -10.58
N HIS A 80 -8.31 -3.90 -10.09
CA HIS A 80 -8.88 -2.95 -9.11
C HIS A 80 -9.42 -3.59 -7.82
N GLY A 81 -8.97 -4.81 -7.51
CA GLY A 81 -9.29 -5.51 -6.28
C GLY A 81 -8.72 -4.79 -5.06
N ILE A 82 -9.56 -4.61 -4.05
CA ILE A 82 -9.17 -4.02 -2.77
C ILE A 82 -8.46 -5.07 -1.93
N HIS A 83 -7.35 -4.68 -1.30
CA HIS A 83 -6.55 -5.55 -0.45
C HIS A 83 -5.87 -4.75 0.66
N TYR A 84 -5.42 -5.46 1.69
CA TYR A 84 -4.71 -4.89 2.84
C TYR A 84 -3.29 -5.43 2.90
N VAL A 85 -2.32 -4.53 3.11
CA VAL A 85 -0.89 -4.87 3.26
C VAL A 85 -0.30 -4.31 4.54
N CYS A 86 0.87 -4.81 4.95
CA CYS A 86 1.63 -4.16 6.02
C CYS A 86 1.98 -2.71 5.63
N ALA A 87 1.45 -1.73 6.36
CA ALA A 87 1.66 -0.31 6.06
C ALA A 87 3.15 0.12 6.08
N ARG A 88 3.98 -0.62 6.83
CA ARG A 88 5.43 -0.38 6.98
C ARG A 88 6.29 -1.19 6.00
N GLY A 89 5.71 -2.12 5.25
CA GLY A 89 6.45 -3.04 4.37
C GLY A 89 7.36 -4.06 5.09
N TRP A 90 7.29 -4.15 6.42
CA TRP A 90 8.18 -5.01 7.23
C TRP A 90 7.82 -6.49 7.23
N CYS A 91 6.56 -6.82 7.00
CA CYS A 91 6.11 -8.21 6.88
C CYS A 91 5.32 -8.42 5.60
N SER A 92 5.26 -9.66 5.15
CA SER A 92 4.54 -10.09 3.95
C SER A 92 3.03 -10.24 4.16
N PHE A 93 2.43 -9.49 5.10
CA PHE A 93 0.99 -9.53 5.31
C PHE A 93 0.27 -9.03 4.06
N TYR A 94 -0.66 -9.84 3.56
CA TYR A 94 -1.52 -9.55 2.43
C TYR A 94 -2.85 -10.30 2.63
N VAL A 95 -3.97 -9.60 2.54
CA VAL A 95 -5.31 -10.21 2.49
C VAL A 95 -6.22 -9.42 1.55
N LYS A 96 -7.11 -10.13 0.83
CA LYS A 96 -8.13 -9.52 -0.03
C LYS A 96 -9.25 -8.94 0.85
N GLU A 97 -9.78 -7.77 0.51
CA GLU A 97 -11.06 -7.33 1.08
C GLU A 97 -12.17 -8.05 0.32
N VAL A 98 -12.99 -8.83 1.02
CA VAL A 98 -14.06 -9.63 0.41
C VAL A 98 -15.44 -9.13 0.83
N ASP A 99 -16.45 -9.39 0.01
CA ASP A 99 -17.86 -9.22 0.36
C ASP A 99 -18.42 -10.43 1.14
N GLN A 100 -19.73 -10.48 1.29
CA GLN A 100 -20.41 -11.55 2.05
C GLN A 100 -20.31 -12.92 1.37
N ASP A 101 -20.11 -12.95 0.05
CA ASP A 101 -20.00 -14.17 -0.75
C ASP A 101 -18.53 -14.62 -0.89
N GLY A 102 -17.60 -13.91 -0.25
CA GLY A 102 -16.16 -14.19 -0.32
C GLY A 102 -15.50 -13.68 -1.60
N VAL A 103 -16.21 -12.90 -2.41
CA VAL A 103 -15.68 -12.31 -3.65
C VAL A 103 -14.89 -11.06 -3.30
N GLN A 104 -13.71 -10.90 -3.91
CA GLN A 104 -12.87 -9.73 -3.66
C GLN A 104 -13.58 -8.46 -4.14
N ARG A 105 -13.73 -7.50 -3.24
CA ARG A 105 -14.37 -6.22 -3.54
C ARG A 105 -13.50 -5.44 -4.53
N GLN A 106 -14.12 -4.94 -5.59
CA GLN A 106 -13.45 -4.19 -6.66
C GLN A 106 -13.90 -2.74 -6.69
N VAL A 107 -13.01 -1.85 -7.13
CA VAL A 107 -13.34 -0.48 -7.46
C VAL A 107 -13.63 -0.38 -8.96
N PRO A 108 -14.79 0.18 -9.39
CA PRO A 108 -15.04 0.43 -10.80
C PRO A 108 -13.98 1.37 -11.41
N ASP A 109 -13.53 1.11 -12.63
CA ASP A 109 -12.44 1.83 -13.32
C ASP A 109 -12.58 3.36 -13.23
N ARG A 110 -13.79 3.87 -13.51
CA ARG A 110 -14.12 5.31 -13.47
C ARG A 110 -13.94 5.96 -12.09
N LEU A 111 -13.90 5.15 -11.03
CA LEU A 111 -13.73 5.60 -9.65
C LEU A 111 -12.34 5.32 -9.10
N VAL A 112 -11.45 4.64 -9.84
CA VAL A 112 -10.14 4.26 -9.32
C VAL A 112 -9.32 5.47 -8.92
N GLY A 113 -9.23 6.51 -9.74
CA GLY A 113 -8.48 7.73 -9.38
C GLY A 113 -9.01 8.42 -8.12
N THR A 114 -10.34 8.56 -8.03
CA THR A 114 -11.05 9.14 -6.89
C THR A 114 -10.84 8.31 -5.63
N CYS A 115 -11.19 7.02 -5.68
CA CYS A 115 -11.02 6.07 -4.59
C CYS A 115 -9.57 5.96 -4.14
N ALA A 116 -8.64 5.89 -5.08
CA ALA A 116 -7.22 5.90 -4.82
C ALA A 116 -6.92 7.11 -3.94
N SER A 117 -7.15 8.35 -4.39
CA SER A 117 -6.76 9.57 -3.67
C SER A 117 -7.23 9.73 -2.20
N TYR A 118 -8.23 8.98 -1.73
CA TYR A 118 -8.75 9.13 -0.36
C TYR A 118 -7.82 8.58 0.71
N SER A 119 -7.68 9.33 1.80
CA SER A 119 -6.91 8.91 2.99
C SER A 119 -7.46 7.66 3.69
N TYR A 120 -8.72 7.30 3.41
CA TYR A 120 -9.40 6.16 4.04
C TYR A 120 -9.50 4.93 3.13
N ILE A 121 -8.90 4.98 1.93
CA ILE A 121 -8.82 3.87 0.97
C ILE A 121 -7.40 3.39 0.81
#